data_AF-A0A4P6EFU4-F1
#
_entry.id   AF-A0A4P6EFU4-F1
#
_cell.length_a   1.000
_cell.length_b   1.000
_cell.length_c   1.000
_cell.angle_alpha   90.00
_cell.angle_beta   90.00
_cell.angle_gamma   90.00
#
_symmetry.space_group_name_H-M   'P 1'
#
loop_
_entity.id
_entity.type
_entity.pdbx_description
1 polymer ?
#
loop_
_entity_poly.entity_id
_entity_poly.type
_entity_poly.pdbx_seq_one_letter_code
_entity_poly.pdbx_strand_id
1 'polypeptide(L)'
;MKSLVWFVLGIAGGFVVAHFMNKDPRGHEVLAAVDARIAEFTDRIGDAYRDQEARLASAGPLASAGPAPVAAAAPAAGASEPSA
;
A
#
# COMPACT_ATOMS: atom_id res chain seq x y z
N MET A 1 -14.36 -14.85 31.65
CA MET A 1 -13.04 -14.35 32.11
C MET A 1 -11.95 -14.32 31.03
N LYS A 2 -12.14 -14.86 29.82
CA LYS A 2 -11.10 -14.88 28.76
C LYS A 2 -10.72 -13.50 28.24
N SER A 3 -11.68 -12.58 28.09
CA SER A 3 -11.41 -11.21 27.64
C SER A 3 -10.52 -10.43 28.61
N LEU A 4 -10.67 -10.69 29.91
CA LEU A 4 -9.82 -10.09 30.93
C LEU A 4 -8.41 -10.66 30.91
N VAL A 5 -8.26 -11.96 30.67
CA VAL A 5 -6.94 -12.60 30.46
C VAL A 5 -6.25 -12.01 29.23
N TRP A 6 -6.96 -11.84 28.12
CA TRP A 6 -6.42 -11.21 26.91
C TRP A 6 -6.07 -9.73 27.14
N PHE A 7 -6.88 -9.00 27.91
CA PHE A 7 -6.60 -7.61 28.27
C PHE A 7 -5.34 -7.48 29.13
N VAL A 8 -5.20 -8.31 30.15
CA VAL A 8 -4.01 -8.34 31.02
C VAL A 8 -2.78 -8.77 30.23
N LEU A 9 -2.92 -9.71 29.30
CA LEU A 9 -1.83 -10.12 28.41
C LEU A 9 -1.39 -8.98 27.49
N GLY A 10 -2.34 -8.20 26.95
CA GLY A 10 -2.05 -6.99 26.17
C GLY A 10 -1.35 -5.91 26.98
N ILE A 11 -1.82 -5.63 28.20
CA ILE A 11 -1.19 -4.66 29.10
C ILE A 11 0.21 -5.11 29.50
N ALA A 12 0.38 -6.36 29.92
CA ALA A 12 1.68 -6.91 30.29
C ALA A 12 2.65 -6.86 29.10
N GLY A 13 2.20 -7.21 27.90
CA GLY A 13 2.99 -7.09 26.67
C GLY A 13 3.42 -5.65 26.38
N GLY A 14 2.49 -4.70 26.46
CA GLY A 14 2.79 -3.27 26.28
C GLY A 14 3.74 -2.72 27.34
N PHE A 15 3.58 -3.15 28.59
CA PHE A 15 4.42 -2.72 29.71
C PHE A 15 5.85 -3.28 29.59
N VAL A 16 6.02 -4.52 29.12
CA VAL A 16 7.34 -5.11 28.87
C VAL A 16 8.07 -4.33 27.78
N VAL A 17 7.41 -3.99 26.67
CA VAL A 17 8.01 -3.17 25.61
C VAL A 17 8.40 -1.79 26.14
N ALA A 18 7.50 -1.12 26.87
CA ALA A 18 7.79 0.19 27.46
C ALA A 18 8.92 0.14 28.52
N HIS A 19 8.97 -0.93 29.32
CA HIS A 19 9.97 -1.10 30.36
C HIS A 19 11.35 -1.42 29.80
N PHE A 20 11.42 -2.27 28.76
CA PHE A 20 12.67 -2.56 28.04
C PHE A 20 13.19 -1.33 27.29
N MET A 21 12.30 -0.50 26.72
CA MET A 21 12.70 0.78 26.13
C MET A 21 13.25 1.78 27.17
N ASN A 22 12.70 1.79 28.37
CA ASN A 22 13.03 2.80 29.38
C ASN A 22 14.25 2.45 30.26
N LYS A 23 14.65 1.18 30.36
CA LYS A 23 15.69 0.76 31.33
C LYS A 23 16.86 -0.05 30.77
N ASP A 24 16.77 -0.62 29.57
CA ASP A 24 17.81 -1.54 29.08
C ASP A 24 18.59 -0.93 27.89
N PRO A 25 19.93 -0.84 27.94
CA PRO A 25 20.75 -0.35 26.82
C PRO A 25 20.53 -1.15 25.52
N ARG A 26 20.05 -2.39 25.61
CA ARG A 26 19.64 -3.21 24.46
C ARG A 26 18.40 -2.71 23.73
N GLY A 27 17.52 -1.94 24.39
CA GLY A 27 16.34 -1.37 23.75
C GLY A 27 16.71 -0.41 22.62
N HIS A 28 17.79 0.36 22.79
CA HIS A 28 18.31 1.25 21.75
C HIS A 28 18.85 0.50 20.54
N GLU A 29 19.55 -0.63 20.75
CA GLU A 29 20.09 -1.44 19.66
C GLU A 29 18.97 -2.11 18.84
N VAL A 30 17.92 -2.59 19.52
CA VAL A 30 16.75 -3.19 18.85
C VAL A 30 15.97 -2.13 18.07
N LEU A 31 15.77 -0.93 18.64
CA LEU A 31 15.14 0.17 17.93
C LEU A 31 15.96 0.63 16.72
N ALA A 32 17.29 0.73 16.86
CA ALA A 32 18.17 1.09 15.75
C ALA A 32 18.13 0.05 14.61
N ALA A 33 18.07 -1.25 14.94
CA ALA A 33 17.94 -2.30 13.95
C ALA A 33 16.58 -2.28 13.24
N VAL A 34 15.50 -1.98 13.97
CA VAL A 34 14.15 -1.84 13.41
C VAL A 34 14.05 -0.58 12.53
N ASP A 35 14.59 0.54 12.99
CA ASP A 35 14.64 1.80 12.24
C ASP A 35 15.42 1.62 10.94
N ALA A 36 16.59 0.98 10.98
CA ALA A 36 17.37 0.66 9.80
C ALA A 36 16.60 -0.20 8.78
N ARG A 37 15.85 -1.21 9.24
CA ARG A 37 14.99 -2.04 8.39
C ARG A 37 13.85 -1.24 7.76
N ILE A 38 13.22 -0.35 8.53
CA ILE A 38 12.12 0.50 8.06
C ILE A 38 12.64 1.53 7.05
N ALA A 39 13.81 2.11 7.30
CA ALA A 39 14.47 3.04 6.38
C ALA A 39 14.78 2.35 5.05
N GLU A 40 15.38 1.16 5.07
CA GLU A 40 15.68 0.37 3.88
C GLU A 40 14.42 0.00 3.08
N PHE A 41 13.34 -0.35 3.79
CA PHE A 41 12.05 -0.65 3.16
C PHE A 41 11.42 0.60 2.54
N THR A 42 11.39 1.71 3.27
CA THR A 42 10.84 2.99 2.81
C THR A 42 11.60 3.50 1.59
N ASP A 43 12.93 3.41 1.61
CA ASP A 43 13.78 3.83 0.50
C ASP A 43 13.49 3.03 -0.78
N ARG A 44 13.40 1.69 -0.67
CA ARG A 44 13.02 0.83 -1.82
C ARG A 44 11.64 1.15 -2.37
N ILE A 45 10.65 1.40 -1.51
CA ILE A 45 9.31 1.77 -1.96
C ILE A 45 9.31 3.16 -2.58
N GLY A 46 10.04 4.12 -1.98
CA GLY A 46 10.17 5.48 -2.50
C GLY A 46 10.80 5.50 -3.89
N ASP A 47 11.83 4.71 -4.12
CA ASP A 47 12.45 4.56 -5.43
C ASP A 47 11.48 3.96 -6.46
N ALA A 48 10.72 2.92 -6.10
CA ALA A 48 9.72 2.35 -6.99
C ALA A 48 8.59 3.35 -7.31
N TYR A 49 8.22 4.20 -6.36
CA TYR A 49 7.21 5.24 -6.57
C TYR A 49 7.73 6.35 -7.48
N ARG A 50 8.97 6.82 -7.27
CA ARG A 50 9.62 7.80 -8.14
C ARG A 50 9.84 7.28 -9.55
N ASP A 51 10.15 5.99 -9.73
CA ASP A 51 10.27 5.38 -11.06
C ASP A 51 8.90 5.34 -11.78
N GLN A 52 7.82 5.06 -11.04
CA GLN A 52 6.46 5.16 -11.58
C GLN A 52 6.07 6.61 -11.91
N GLU A 53 6.40 7.56 -11.05
CA GLU A 53 6.14 8.98 -11.28
C GLU A 53 6.93 9.48 -12.50
N ALA A 54 8.19 9.08 -12.66
CA ALA A 54 8.99 9.39 -13.85
C ALA A 54 8.41 8.76 -15.12
N ARG A 55 7.88 7.52 -15.05
CA ARG A 55 7.18 6.87 -16.17
C ARG A 55 5.87 7.60 -16.54
N LEU A 56 5.11 8.05 -15.55
CA LEU A 56 3.87 8.80 -15.76
C LEU A 56 4.14 10.23 -16.28
N ALA A 57 5.17 10.90 -15.75
CA ALA A 57 5.59 12.22 -16.18
C ALA A 57 6.24 12.20 -17.58
N SER A 58 7.02 11.15 -17.89
CA SER A 58 7.58 10.95 -19.24
C SER A 58 6.52 10.52 -20.25
N ALA A 59 5.48 9.79 -19.82
CA ALA A 59 4.28 9.50 -20.59
C ALA A 59 3.29 10.68 -20.67
N GLY A 60 3.80 11.93 -20.62
CA GLY A 60 3.02 13.18 -20.71
C GLY A 60 1.99 13.21 -21.85
N PRO A 61 1.16 14.26 -21.97
CA PRO A 61 -0.19 14.32 -22.59
C PRO A 61 -0.45 13.61 -23.95
N LEU A 62 0.61 13.21 -24.65
CA LEU A 62 0.63 12.38 -25.84
C LEU A 62 0.14 10.94 -25.58
N ALA A 63 0.25 10.38 -24.37
CA ALA A 63 -0.29 9.03 -24.06
C ALA A 63 -1.83 8.99 -24.00
N SER A 64 -2.49 10.14 -23.80
CA SER A 64 -3.96 10.28 -23.89
C SER A 64 -4.50 10.38 -25.32
N ALA A 65 -3.62 10.40 -26.33
CA ALA A 65 -4.04 10.15 -27.71
C ALA A 65 -4.17 8.63 -27.93
N GLY A 66 -5.24 8.05 -27.37
CA GLY A 66 -5.65 6.69 -27.70
C GLY A 66 -5.80 6.52 -29.21
N PRO A 67 -5.63 5.30 -29.77
CA PRO A 67 -5.79 5.08 -31.21
C PRO A 67 -7.14 5.66 -31.65
N ALA A 68 -7.11 6.58 -32.62
CA ALA A 68 -8.29 7.29 -33.08
C ALA A 68 -9.43 6.30 -33.33
N PRO A 69 -10.65 6.54 -32.80
CA PRO A 69 -11.77 5.68 -33.10
C PRO A 69 -11.98 5.73 -34.60
N VAL A 70 -11.85 4.58 -35.27
CA VAL A 70 -12.30 4.41 -36.65
C VAL A 70 -13.79 4.70 -36.65
N ALA A 71 -14.13 5.94 -36.99
CA ALA A 71 -15.47 6.43 -36.99
C ALA A 71 -16.27 5.69 -38.07
N ALA A 72 -17.41 5.16 -37.61
CA ALA A 72 -18.66 5.05 -38.35
C ALA A 72 -18.69 4.17 -39.62
N ALA A 73 -19.21 2.95 -39.45
CA ALA A 73 -20.34 2.52 -40.26
C ALA A 73 -21.51 2.23 -39.31
N ALA A 74 -22.56 3.02 -39.48
CA ALA A 74 -23.69 3.20 -38.57
C ALA A 74 -24.69 2.01 -38.55
N PRO A 75 -25.59 1.96 -37.56
CA PRO A 75 -26.42 0.81 -37.22
C PRO A 75 -27.78 0.84 -37.94
N ALA A 76 -28.38 -0.32 -38.20
CA ALA A 76 -29.83 -0.44 -38.34
C ALA A 76 -30.33 -1.88 -38.22
N ALA A 77 -31.39 -2.01 -37.42
CA ALA A 77 -32.39 -3.08 -37.37
C ALA A 77 -31.94 -4.43 -36.77
N GLY A 78 -32.58 -4.95 -35.73
CA GLY A 78 -33.80 -4.57 -35.06
C GLY A 78 -34.11 -5.67 -34.04
N ALA A 79 -34.45 -5.25 -32.84
CA ALA A 79 -34.80 -6.14 -31.74
C ALA A 79 -36.15 -6.83 -32.01
N SER A 80 -36.22 -8.10 -31.61
CA SER A 80 -37.44 -8.69 -31.08
C SER A 80 -37.08 -9.96 -30.29
N GLU A 81 -36.85 -9.77 -28.99
CA GLU A 81 -37.21 -10.72 -27.91
C GLU A 81 -38.75 -10.96 -27.91
N PRO A 82 -39.37 -11.93 -27.18
CA PRO A 82 -38.93 -12.48 -25.89
C PRO A 82 -39.27 -13.97 -25.56
N SER A 83 -38.67 -14.44 -24.45
CA SER A 83 -39.18 -15.34 -23.39
C SER A 83 -40.25 -16.42 -23.70
N ALA A 84 -39.91 -17.68 -23.41
CA ALA A 84 -40.74 -18.66 -22.71
C ALA A 84 -39.86 -19.79 -22.13
#